data_AF-A0A7S1KZZ5-F1
#
_entry.id   AF-A0A7S1KZZ5-F1
#
_cell.length_a   1.000
_cell.length_b   1.000
_cell.length_c   1.000
_cell.angle_alpha   90.00
_cell.angle_beta   90.00
_cell.angle_gamma   90.00
#
_symmetry.space_group_name_H-M   'P 1'
#
loop_
_entity.id
_entity.type
_entity.pdbx_description
1 polymer ?
#
loop_
_entity_poly.entity_id
_entity_poly.type
_entity_poly.pdbx_seq_one_letter_code
_entity_poly.pdbx_strand_id
1 'polypeptide(L)'
;VSVLYWPAQRGCRTMWSPVCVLAALIGALSIVHVAAHEHGNGFRCISDSPELEAAFHASVAAAAEAAAAVGYVAERDFHALSTGTRQSLRIHLDTTQLRNASIHCNTTDESRSTLIGSATKTCTDADILTDAKATILTDYVLPAAARVLSDALLVDRLVNVTIMAGCGTVPVAMAGTTYPDADFGLIVTAAPTDEGTLAWATACELDSATKRPTIGHANFGPASIAWAEDGSYTNANMIATAVHEVLHALGFTKSFFNTYFADAPFATTTVEMRGKNVTLLNTSTVAAVAQQYFNCSAALGGELEDEGAAGSAGSHWDRRVLANEMMAPAGGIYLSNFTLAAMQDSGFYTANFSAADDPAIAFGKDAGCGFLNASCNTTEGG
;
A
#
# COMPACT_ATOMS: atom_id res chain seq x y z
N VAL A 1 42.73 24.03 25.11
CA VAL A 1 43.21 24.14 26.52
C VAL A 1 42.02 24.52 27.37
N SER A 2 41.78 23.79 28.47
CA SER A 2 40.61 23.90 29.36
C SER A 2 39.26 23.56 28.69
N VAL A 3 38.34 22.70 29.16
CA VAL A 3 37.92 22.16 30.49
C VAL A 3 36.67 22.85 31.06
N LEU A 4 35.59 22.06 31.09
CA LEU A 4 34.36 22.04 31.91
C LEU A 4 34.20 23.05 33.06
N TYR A 5 32.94 23.43 33.36
CA TYR A 5 32.22 22.98 34.58
C TYR A 5 30.71 23.32 34.60
N TRP A 6 29.92 22.51 35.32
CA TRP A 6 28.51 22.76 35.69
C TRP A 6 28.22 22.16 37.09
N PRO A 7 27.52 22.88 37.98
CA PRO A 7 26.75 22.27 39.07
C PRO A 7 25.27 22.75 39.11
N ALA A 8 24.39 22.00 39.77
CA ALA A 8 22.95 22.02 39.51
C ALA A 8 22.03 22.33 40.73
N GLN A 9 20.83 22.89 40.44
CA GLN A 9 19.58 22.94 41.24
C GLN A 9 19.65 23.52 42.70
N ARG A 10 18.60 24.08 43.32
CA ARG A 10 17.15 23.78 43.31
C ARG A 10 16.27 24.98 43.71
N GLY A 11 15.03 25.00 43.19
CA GLY A 11 13.82 25.11 44.02
C GLY A 11 13.11 26.47 44.15
N CYS A 12 11.82 26.50 43.80
CA CYS A 12 10.81 27.38 44.42
C CYS A 12 9.39 26.78 44.26
N ARG A 13 8.39 27.34 44.96
CA ARG A 13 6.96 26.94 44.95
C ARG A 13 6.06 28.14 44.65
N THR A 14 4.93 27.91 43.96
CA THR A 14 3.73 28.78 43.86
C THR A 14 3.94 30.19 43.24
N MET A 15 2.98 30.83 42.56
CA MET A 15 1.57 30.50 42.30
C MET A 15 1.11 31.04 40.91
N TRP A 16 0.44 30.20 40.11
CA TRP A 16 -0.53 30.49 39.03
C TRP A 16 -0.44 31.81 38.22
N SER A 17 0.04 31.72 36.97
CA SER A 17 -0.37 32.57 35.83
C SER A 17 -0.10 31.83 34.50
N PRO A 18 -0.94 31.95 33.44
CA PRO A 18 -0.85 31.06 32.26
C PRO A 18 0.45 31.18 31.45
N VAL A 19 1.12 32.32 31.50
CA VAL A 19 2.27 32.67 30.63
C VAL A 19 3.47 31.72 30.84
N CYS A 20 3.62 31.12 32.02
CA CYS A 20 4.72 30.18 32.30
C CYS A 20 4.56 28.80 31.64
N VAL A 21 3.37 28.41 31.16
CA VAL A 21 3.17 27.12 30.47
C VAL A 21 3.79 27.13 29.07
N LEU A 22 3.72 28.27 28.38
CA LEU A 22 4.28 28.41 27.02
C LEU A 22 5.80 28.28 27.00
N ALA A 23 6.48 28.82 28.02
CA ALA A 23 7.94 28.71 28.16
C ALA A 23 8.42 27.27 28.45
N ALA A 24 7.59 26.45 29.11
CA ALA A 24 7.90 25.03 29.35
C ALA A 24 7.72 24.18 28.07
N LEU A 25 6.74 24.51 27.22
CA LEU A 25 6.50 23.80 25.96
C LEU A 25 7.61 24.05 24.92
N ILE A 26 8.13 25.28 24.83
CA ILE A 26 9.28 25.58 23.95
C ILE A 26 10.53 24.79 24.38
N GLY A 27 10.70 24.53 25.69
CA GLY A 27 11.79 23.68 26.20
C GLY A 27 11.64 22.17 25.94
N ALA A 28 10.42 21.70 25.62
CA ALA A 28 10.17 20.29 25.30
C ALA A 28 10.48 19.95 23.82
N LEU A 29 10.39 20.95 22.93
CA LEU A 29 10.76 20.84 21.51
C LEU A 29 12.26 20.57 21.27
N SER A 30 13.10 20.59 22.30
CA SER A 30 14.55 20.36 22.21
C SER A 30 15.01 18.94 22.57
N ILE A 31 14.10 17.99 22.83
CA ILE A 31 14.45 16.62 23.24
C ILE A 31 14.00 15.54 22.23
N VAL A 32 13.22 15.91 21.20
CA VAL A 32 13.08 15.08 19.97
C VAL A 32 14.20 15.42 18.98
N HIS A 33 15.44 15.14 19.41
CA HIS A 33 16.64 15.16 18.58
C HIS A 33 17.42 13.85 18.77
N VAL A 34 16.72 12.75 18.46
CA VAL A 34 17.25 11.38 18.40
C VAL A 34 16.68 10.74 17.13
N ALA A 35 17.43 10.53 16.05
CA ALA A 35 18.84 10.87 15.85
C ALA A 35 19.12 11.36 14.41
N ALA A 36 18.90 12.64 14.16
CA ALA A 36 19.59 13.36 13.10
C ALA A 36 21.06 13.58 13.53
N HIS A 37 21.88 12.53 13.41
CA HIS A 37 23.26 12.55 13.86
C HIS A 37 24.13 13.32 12.85
N GLU A 38 24.57 14.53 13.19
CA GLU A 38 25.42 15.39 12.32
C GLU A 38 26.81 14.78 12.09
N HIS A 39 26.92 13.83 11.16
CA HIS A 39 28.19 13.26 10.68
C HIS A 39 28.16 12.96 9.17
N GLY A 40 28.47 13.98 8.37
CA GLY A 40 28.81 13.84 6.94
C GLY A 40 27.63 13.91 5.98
N ASN A 41 27.76 14.78 4.97
CA ASN A 41 26.75 15.01 3.93
C ASN A 41 26.45 13.73 3.13
N GLY A 42 25.18 13.40 2.91
CA GLY A 42 24.78 12.36 1.97
C GLY A 42 23.30 11.95 2.11
N PHE A 43 22.63 11.72 0.98
CA PHE A 43 21.23 11.27 0.99
C PHE A 43 21.13 9.79 1.39
N ARG A 44 20.23 9.50 2.33
CA ARG A 44 19.90 8.13 2.78
C ARG A 44 18.57 7.67 2.17
N CYS A 45 18.64 7.08 0.98
CA CYS A 45 17.59 6.21 0.45
C CYS A 45 17.78 4.77 0.96
N ILE A 46 16.74 3.94 0.85
CA ILE A 46 16.76 2.55 1.32
C ILE A 46 17.33 1.66 0.21
N SER A 47 18.65 1.55 0.19
CA SER A 47 19.39 0.45 -0.44
C SER A 47 20.78 0.28 0.24
N ASP A 48 21.48 -0.80 -0.12
CA ASP A 48 22.91 -1.04 0.16
C ASP A 48 23.35 -1.45 1.59
N SER A 49 22.45 -1.65 2.57
CA SER A 49 22.83 -2.31 3.85
C SER A 49 21.68 -3.05 4.57
N PRO A 50 21.85 -4.37 4.87
CA PRO A 50 20.90 -5.13 5.70
C PRO A 50 20.75 -4.59 7.14
N GLU A 51 21.75 -3.88 7.66
CA GLU A 51 21.71 -3.31 9.01
C GLU A 51 20.69 -2.16 9.12
N LEU A 52 20.39 -1.50 7.99
CA LEU A 52 19.37 -0.44 7.92
C LEU A 52 17.94 -1.02 7.83
N GLU A 53 17.74 -2.23 7.31
CA GLU A 53 16.42 -2.85 7.25
C GLU A 53 15.87 -3.17 8.65
N ALA A 54 16.72 -3.67 9.54
CA ALA A 54 16.35 -3.91 10.94
C ALA A 54 15.97 -2.61 11.68
N ALA A 55 16.67 -1.50 11.39
CA ALA A 55 16.36 -0.19 11.95
C ALA A 55 15.07 0.42 11.37
N PHE A 56 14.79 0.17 10.09
CA PHE A 56 13.57 0.58 9.38
C PHE A 56 12.32 -0.08 9.98
N HIS A 57 12.32 -1.40 10.17
CA HIS A 57 11.18 -2.09 10.81
C HIS A 57 10.90 -1.59 12.24
N ALA A 58 11.92 -1.17 12.98
CA ALA A 58 11.75 -0.59 14.31
C ALA A 58 11.16 0.83 14.29
N SER A 59 11.37 1.63 13.25
CA SER A 59 10.84 3.01 13.17
C SER A 59 9.38 3.07 12.69
N VAL A 60 8.95 2.16 11.82
CA VAL A 60 7.55 2.06 11.37
C VAL A 60 6.59 1.84 12.54
N ALA A 61 6.96 0.99 13.50
CA ALA A 61 6.18 0.74 14.71
C ALA A 61 5.99 1.99 15.60
N ALA A 62 6.95 2.93 15.60
CA ALA A 62 6.87 4.16 16.39
C ALA A 62 6.10 5.30 15.69
N ALA A 63 6.04 5.31 14.35
CA ALA A 63 5.30 6.31 13.60
C ALA A 63 3.78 6.17 13.76
N ALA A 64 3.28 4.94 13.93
CA ALA A 64 1.85 4.63 14.04
C ALA A 64 1.14 5.32 15.23
N GLU A 65 1.82 5.60 16.34
CA GLU A 65 1.23 6.28 17.49
C GLU A 65 1.07 7.82 17.30
N ALA A 66 1.77 8.40 16.32
CA ALA A 66 1.88 9.87 16.18
C ALA A 66 0.85 10.52 15.24
N ALA A 67 0.26 9.75 14.31
CA ALA A 67 -0.54 10.28 13.20
C ALA A 67 -1.90 10.90 13.60
N ALA A 68 -2.40 10.63 14.81
CA ALA A 68 -3.78 10.92 15.22
C ALA A 68 -4.11 12.41 15.53
N ALA A 69 -3.27 13.38 15.13
CA ALA A 69 -3.22 14.70 15.77
C ALA A 69 -3.43 15.95 14.88
N VAL A 70 -3.31 15.87 13.55
CA VAL A 70 -3.29 17.07 12.67
C VAL A 70 -4.06 16.84 11.35
N GLY A 71 -4.85 17.85 10.92
CA GLY A 71 -5.54 17.87 9.62
C GLY A 71 -5.53 19.27 8.96
N TYR A 72 -6.28 19.45 7.85
CA TYR A 72 -6.22 20.58 6.87
C TYR A 72 -4.91 20.63 6.04
N VAL A 73 -4.80 21.12 4.78
CA VAL A 73 -5.65 21.73 3.72
C VAL A 73 -5.02 21.35 2.34
N ALA A 74 -5.61 21.44 1.13
CA ALA A 74 -6.93 21.82 0.58
C ALA A 74 -7.05 21.28 -0.88
N GLU A 75 -8.24 21.35 -1.50
CA GLU A 75 -8.49 20.94 -2.90
C GLU A 75 -8.20 22.03 -3.95
N ARG A 76 -7.92 21.62 -5.20
CA ARG A 76 -8.06 22.43 -6.42
C ARG A 76 -8.58 21.58 -7.58
N ASP A 77 -9.51 22.13 -8.37
CA ASP A 77 -10.22 21.40 -9.41
C ASP A 77 -9.32 20.83 -10.53
N PHE A 78 -9.60 19.60 -10.94
CA PHE A 78 -9.20 19.02 -12.22
C PHE A 78 -10.44 18.53 -12.99
N HIS A 79 -10.32 18.44 -14.32
CA HIS A 79 -11.48 18.53 -15.22
C HIS A 79 -12.44 17.33 -15.19
N ALA A 80 -13.74 17.64 -15.26
CA ALA A 80 -14.83 16.67 -15.20
C ALA A 80 -15.22 16.06 -16.56
N LEU A 81 -15.62 14.78 -16.52
CA LEU A 81 -16.47 14.10 -17.49
C LEU A 81 -17.45 13.18 -16.73
N SER A 82 -18.53 12.75 -17.39
CA SER A 82 -19.74 12.11 -16.81
C SER A 82 -20.65 13.07 -16.04
N THR A 83 -21.97 12.94 -16.23
CA THR A 83 -23.01 13.84 -15.68
C THR A 83 -23.71 13.30 -14.43
N GLY A 84 -23.18 12.22 -13.84
CA GLY A 84 -23.54 11.74 -12.51
C GLY A 84 -22.34 11.84 -11.57
N THR A 85 -22.56 12.28 -10.33
CA THR A 85 -21.51 12.28 -9.30
C THR A 85 -21.11 10.84 -8.98
N ARG A 86 -19.86 10.47 -9.29
CA ARG A 86 -19.27 9.17 -8.91
C ARG A 86 -19.41 8.94 -7.40
N GLN A 87 -19.64 7.69 -7.00
CA GLN A 87 -19.94 7.33 -5.61
C GLN A 87 -18.95 6.29 -5.07
N SER A 88 -18.75 6.26 -3.75
CA SER A 88 -17.88 5.30 -3.04
C SER A 88 -18.08 3.87 -3.51
N LEU A 89 -17.00 3.23 -3.95
CA LEU A 89 -16.95 1.85 -4.46
C LEU A 89 -17.64 0.85 -3.51
N ARG A 90 -18.50 -0.04 -4.03
CA ARG A 90 -18.96 -1.24 -3.30
C ARG A 90 -18.19 -2.46 -3.76
N ILE A 91 -17.45 -3.06 -2.84
CA ILE A 91 -16.80 -4.36 -3.00
C ILE A 91 -17.71 -5.42 -2.37
N HIS A 92 -18.18 -6.39 -3.17
CA HIS A 92 -18.79 -7.60 -2.65
C HIS A 92 -17.69 -8.62 -2.31
N LEU A 93 -17.72 -9.17 -1.10
CA LEU A 93 -16.74 -10.13 -0.61
C LEU A 93 -17.34 -11.54 -0.65
N ASP A 94 -17.13 -12.28 -1.75
CA ASP A 94 -17.55 -13.68 -1.83
C ASP A 94 -16.49 -14.57 -1.17
N THR A 95 -16.82 -14.99 0.05
CA THR A 95 -15.98 -15.85 0.89
C THR A 95 -16.38 -17.32 0.82
N THR A 96 -17.27 -17.72 -0.12
CA THR A 96 -17.75 -19.10 -0.26
C THR A 96 -16.63 -20.08 -0.56
N GLN A 97 -15.56 -19.62 -1.23
CA GLN A 97 -14.44 -20.46 -1.63
C GLN A 97 -13.35 -20.62 -0.55
N LEU A 98 -13.39 -19.85 0.55
CA LEU A 98 -12.45 -20.01 1.68
C LEU A 98 -12.46 -21.45 2.21
N ARG A 99 -13.66 -22.03 2.36
CA ARG A 99 -13.88 -23.37 2.94
C ARG A 99 -14.09 -24.46 1.89
N ASN A 100 -13.73 -24.20 0.62
CA ASN A 100 -13.74 -25.22 -0.42
C ASN A 100 -12.61 -26.23 -0.13
N ALA A 101 -12.96 -27.46 0.26
CA ALA A 101 -12.01 -28.49 0.71
C ALA A 101 -10.98 -28.90 -0.35
N SER A 102 -11.30 -28.69 -1.64
CA SER A 102 -10.38 -28.90 -2.76
C SER A 102 -9.33 -27.79 -2.93
N ILE A 103 -9.47 -26.67 -2.21
CA ILE A 103 -8.63 -25.48 -2.31
C ILE A 103 -7.73 -25.32 -1.07
N HIS A 104 -8.33 -25.24 0.12
CA HIS A 104 -7.58 -25.08 1.37
C HIS A 104 -7.00 -26.41 1.88
N CYS A 105 -6.00 -26.32 2.76
CA CYS A 105 -5.46 -27.47 3.50
C CYS A 105 -6.38 -27.84 4.68
N ASN A 106 -6.74 -29.12 4.74
CA ASN A 106 -7.61 -29.73 5.75
C ASN A 106 -6.78 -30.51 6.78
N THR A 107 -5.64 -31.07 6.35
CA THR A 107 -4.67 -31.81 7.17
C THR A 107 -3.25 -31.41 6.79
N THR A 108 -2.26 -31.89 7.56
CA THR A 108 -0.87 -31.94 7.10
C THR A 108 -0.70 -32.90 5.93
N ASP A 109 0.46 -32.83 5.26
CA ASP A 109 1.00 -33.78 4.30
C ASP A 109 0.20 -33.98 2.98
N GLU A 110 -1.02 -33.46 2.89
CA GLU A 110 -1.74 -33.40 1.62
C GLU A 110 -1.16 -32.34 0.69
N SER A 111 -1.27 -32.56 -0.62
CA SER A 111 -0.89 -31.56 -1.61
C SER A 111 -2.10 -30.72 -2.00
N ARG A 112 -1.92 -29.40 -2.10
CA ARG A 112 -2.88 -28.45 -2.67
C ARG A 112 -2.17 -27.54 -3.67
N SER A 113 -2.91 -27.07 -4.67
CA SER A 113 -2.38 -26.03 -5.55
C SER A 113 -2.24 -24.72 -4.76
N THR A 114 -1.21 -23.93 -5.06
CA THR A 114 -1.10 -22.55 -4.57
C THR A 114 -2.02 -21.58 -5.34
N LEU A 115 -2.84 -22.14 -6.26
CA LEU A 115 -3.71 -21.49 -7.23
C LEU A 115 -2.98 -20.61 -8.27
N ILE A 116 -1.65 -20.48 -8.18
CA ILE A 116 -0.78 -19.82 -9.18
C ILE A 116 -0.29 -20.86 -10.21
N GLY A 117 -0.77 -20.74 -11.46
CA GLY A 117 -0.33 -21.59 -12.56
C GLY A 117 -0.58 -23.08 -12.30
N SER A 118 0.48 -23.89 -12.30
CA SER A 118 0.45 -25.31 -11.95
C SER A 118 1.20 -25.64 -10.66
N ALA A 119 1.48 -24.65 -9.82
CA ALA A 119 2.25 -24.84 -8.59
C ALA A 119 1.40 -25.52 -7.50
N THR A 120 2.07 -26.34 -6.69
CA THR A 120 1.47 -27.10 -5.57
C THR A 120 2.40 -27.13 -4.38
N LYS A 121 1.85 -26.94 -3.18
CA LYS A 121 2.57 -27.04 -1.91
C LYS A 121 2.03 -28.23 -1.09
N THR A 122 2.91 -28.85 -0.32
CA THR A 122 2.54 -29.84 0.71
C THR A 122 2.14 -29.09 1.98
N CYS A 123 0.95 -29.36 2.48
CA CYS A 123 0.36 -28.66 3.62
C CYS A 123 1.11 -28.95 4.93
N THR A 124 1.45 -27.90 5.67
CA THR A 124 1.93 -27.96 7.07
C THR A 124 0.80 -27.60 8.05
N ASP A 125 1.02 -27.76 9.37
CA ASP A 125 0.08 -27.27 10.39
C ASP A 125 -0.23 -25.77 10.24
N ALA A 126 0.75 -24.98 9.79
CA ALA A 126 0.56 -23.56 9.52
C ALA A 126 -0.38 -23.32 8.33
N ASP A 127 -0.37 -24.19 7.32
CA ASP A 127 -1.22 -24.07 6.13
C ASP A 127 -2.69 -24.47 6.36
N ILE A 128 -3.02 -25.11 7.48
CA ILE A 128 -4.41 -25.49 7.80
C ILE A 128 -5.26 -24.24 8.09
N LEU A 129 -6.38 -24.09 7.38
CA LEU A 129 -7.37 -23.05 7.63
C LEU A 129 -8.29 -23.45 8.79
N THR A 130 -7.96 -23.02 10.00
CA THR A 130 -8.83 -23.18 11.16
C THR A 130 -10.01 -22.20 11.11
N ASP A 131 -11.09 -22.52 11.84
CA ASP A 131 -12.25 -21.61 11.99
C ASP A 131 -11.82 -20.21 12.46
N ALA A 132 -10.87 -20.16 13.39
CA ALA A 132 -10.34 -18.92 13.95
C ALA A 132 -9.62 -18.05 12.89
N LYS A 133 -8.87 -18.67 11.96
CA LYS A 133 -8.25 -17.98 10.82
C LYS A 133 -9.29 -17.50 9.80
N ALA A 134 -10.30 -18.33 9.51
CA ALA A 134 -11.40 -17.94 8.63
C ALA A 134 -12.16 -16.73 9.18
N THR A 135 -12.49 -16.72 10.48
CA THR A 135 -13.13 -15.58 11.16
C THR A 135 -12.28 -14.31 11.14
N ILE A 136 -10.95 -14.41 11.28
CA ILE A 136 -10.06 -13.24 11.09
C ILE A 136 -10.25 -12.61 9.70
N LEU A 137 -10.30 -13.43 8.64
CA LEU A 137 -10.53 -12.92 7.28
C LEU A 137 -11.92 -12.32 7.12
N THR A 138 -12.97 -13.06 7.48
CA THR A 138 -14.37 -12.68 7.20
C THR A 138 -14.86 -11.49 8.02
N ASP A 139 -14.44 -11.39 9.29
CA ASP A 139 -15.06 -10.46 10.25
C ASP A 139 -14.20 -9.21 10.49
N TYR A 140 -12.89 -9.26 10.15
CA TYR A 140 -11.93 -8.18 10.44
C TYR A 140 -11.15 -7.73 9.20
N VAL A 141 -10.35 -8.60 8.58
CA VAL A 141 -9.40 -8.23 7.51
C VAL A 141 -10.14 -7.70 6.27
N LEU A 142 -11.02 -8.52 5.69
CA LEU A 142 -11.66 -8.20 4.41
C LEU A 142 -12.64 -7.01 4.53
N PRO A 143 -13.47 -6.89 5.58
CA PRO A 143 -14.31 -5.71 5.77
C PRO A 143 -13.52 -4.41 5.97
N ALA A 144 -12.39 -4.47 6.69
CA ALA A 144 -11.53 -3.30 6.88
C ALA A 144 -10.87 -2.85 5.58
N ALA A 145 -10.26 -3.78 4.82
CA ALA A 145 -9.63 -3.47 3.54
C ALA A 145 -10.64 -2.98 2.49
N ALA A 146 -11.81 -3.62 2.42
CA ALA A 146 -12.90 -3.16 1.56
C ALA A 146 -13.34 -1.74 1.93
N ARG A 147 -13.44 -1.41 3.23
CA ARG A 147 -13.82 -0.07 3.66
C ARG A 147 -12.76 0.99 3.34
N VAL A 148 -11.47 0.72 3.55
CA VAL A 148 -10.39 1.65 3.16
C VAL A 148 -10.52 2.05 1.68
N LEU A 149 -10.76 1.05 0.80
CA LEU A 149 -10.92 1.29 -0.63
C LEU A 149 -12.26 1.92 -1.01
N SER A 150 -13.34 1.65 -0.28
CA SER A 150 -14.64 2.33 -0.44
C SER A 150 -14.60 3.81 -0.05
N ASP A 151 -13.85 4.15 1.00
CA ASP A 151 -13.68 5.54 1.46
C ASP A 151 -12.69 6.31 0.55
N ALA A 152 -11.75 5.62 -0.11
CA ALA A 152 -10.73 6.20 -0.98
C ALA A 152 -11.07 6.29 -2.47
N LEU A 153 -11.92 5.40 -3.03
CA LEU A 153 -12.20 5.30 -4.47
C LEU A 153 -13.68 5.50 -4.80
N LEU A 154 -13.95 6.43 -5.73
CA LEU A 154 -15.28 6.70 -6.28
C LEU A 154 -15.41 6.10 -7.68
N VAL A 155 -16.58 5.55 -8.03
CA VAL A 155 -16.86 4.91 -9.34
C VAL A 155 -18.15 5.40 -10.00
N ASP A 156 -18.21 5.24 -11.33
CA ASP A 156 -19.48 5.11 -12.04
C ASP A 156 -20.13 3.77 -11.65
N ARG A 157 -21.38 3.86 -11.17
CA ARG A 157 -22.05 2.82 -10.37
C ARG A 157 -22.73 1.78 -11.23
N LEU A 158 -22.63 0.51 -10.80
CA LEU A 158 -23.33 -0.62 -11.40
C LEU A 158 -24.56 -0.99 -10.56
N VAL A 159 -25.54 -1.64 -11.18
CA VAL A 159 -26.69 -2.21 -10.45
C VAL A 159 -26.29 -3.53 -9.78
N ASN A 160 -25.38 -4.26 -10.43
CA ASN A 160 -24.78 -5.51 -9.99
C ASN A 160 -23.50 -5.75 -10.79
N VAL A 161 -22.67 -6.69 -10.33
CA VAL A 161 -21.70 -7.40 -11.18
C VAL A 161 -22.11 -8.86 -11.29
N THR A 162 -21.74 -9.53 -12.38
CA THR A 162 -22.03 -10.96 -12.59
C THR A 162 -20.77 -11.65 -13.11
N ILE A 163 -20.44 -12.81 -12.54
CA ILE A 163 -19.35 -13.66 -13.02
C ILE A 163 -19.80 -14.34 -14.32
N MET A 164 -19.11 -14.07 -15.42
CA MET A 164 -19.47 -14.56 -16.75
C MET A 164 -18.77 -15.87 -17.12
N ALA A 165 -17.54 -16.07 -16.65
CA ALA A 165 -16.70 -17.23 -16.97
C ALA A 165 -15.99 -17.84 -15.74
N GLY A 166 -15.75 -17.04 -14.69
CA GLY A 166 -15.00 -17.45 -13.51
C GLY A 166 -13.52 -17.07 -13.58
N CYS A 167 -12.84 -17.09 -12.43
CA CYS A 167 -11.46 -16.63 -12.33
C CYS A 167 -10.44 -17.76 -12.34
N GLY A 168 -9.94 -18.14 -13.52
CA GLY A 168 -8.78 -19.01 -13.68
C GLY A 168 -8.88 -20.36 -12.97
N THR A 169 -8.28 -20.47 -11.78
CA THR A 169 -8.26 -21.69 -10.95
C THR A 169 -9.46 -21.80 -9.99
N VAL A 170 -10.28 -20.76 -9.86
CA VAL A 170 -11.58 -20.79 -9.16
C VAL A 170 -12.62 -21.56 -10.00
N PRO A 171 -13.50 -22.40 -9.40
CA PRO A 171 -14.44 -23.22 -10.16
C PRO A 171 -15.40 -22.44 -11.06
N VAL A 172 -15.56 -22.92 -12.31
CA VAL A 172 -16.58 -22.49 -13.29
C VAL A 172 -18.02 -22.57 -12.73
N ALA A 173 -18.24 -23.31 -11.65
CA ALA A 173 -19.51 -23.34 -10.92
C ALA A 173 -19.96 -21.98 -10.32
N MET A 174 -19.08 -20.97 -10.29
CA MET A 174 -19.45 -19.59 -9.94
C MET A 174 -19.91 -18.75 -11.15
N ALA A 175 -19.82 -19.26 -12.39
CA ALA A 175 -20.33 -18.55 -13.57
C ALA A 175 -21.87 -18.48 -13.52
N GLY A 176 -22.41 -17.29 -13.78
CA GLY A 176 -23.82 -16.95 -13.58
C GLY A 176 -24.16 -16.43 -12.18
N THR A 177 -23.21 -16.38 -11.23
CA THR A 177 -23.42 -15.73 -9.94
C THR A 177 -23.43 -14.22 -10.10
N THR A 178 -24.55 -13.59 -9.72
CA THR A 178 -24.73 -12.13 -9.70
C THR A 178 -24.62 -11.60 -8.27
N TYR A 179 -23.76 -10.61 -8.05
CA TYR A 179 -23.69 -9.85 -6.80
C TYR A 179 -24.52 -8.56 -6.95
N PRO A 180 -25.74 -8.49 -6.38
CA PRO A 180 -26.55 -7.27 -6.41
C PRO A 180 -25.90 -6.19 -5.56
N ASP A 181 -26.15 -4.93 -5.92
CA ASP A 181 -25.62 -3.76 -5.22
C ASP A 181 -24.10 -3.78 -5.01
N ALA A 182 -23.38 -4.23 -6.03
CA ALA A 182 -21.92 -4.29 -6.08
C ALA A 182 -21.39 -3.59 -7.34
N ASP A 183 -20.24 -2.93 -7.19
CA ASP A 183 -19.50 -2.31 -8.30
C ASP A 183 -18.24 -3.11 -8.67
N PHE A 184 -17.77 -3.95 -7.75
CA PHE A 184 -16.70 -4.92 -7.89
C PHE A 184 -17.00 -6.15 -7.03
N GLY A 185 -16.71 -7.35 -7.51
CA GLY A 185 -16.88 -8.61 -6.79
C GLY A 185 -15.54 -9.30 -6.57
N LEU A 186 -15.12 -9.44 -5.32
CA LEU A 186 -13.89 -10.13 -4.93
C LEU A 186 -14.23 -11.55 -4.45
N ILE A 187 -13.78 -12.56 -5.19
CA ILE A 187 -13.79 -13.95 -4.75
C ILE A 187 -12.58 -14.17 -3.83
N VAL A 188 -12.78 -14.81 -2.67
CA VAL A 188 -11.71 -15.03 -1.69
C VAL A 188 -11.47 -16.51 -1.42
N THR A 189 -10.21 -16.95 -1.60
CA THR A 189 -9.73 -18.30 -1.32
C THR A 189 -8.65 -18.31 -0.23
N ALA A 190 -8.37 -19.50 0.30
CA ALA A 190 -7.36 -19.74 1.32
C ALA A 190 -6.53 -21.00 1.02
N ALA A 191 -6.03 -21.09 -0.23
CA ALA A 191 -5.03 -22.07 -0.63
C ALA A 191 -3.67 -21.76 0.03
N PRO A 192 -2.83 -22.78 0.29
CA PRO A 192 -1.49 -22.55 0.82
C PRO A 192 -0.64 -21.73 -0.16
N THR A 193 0.21 -20.86 0.37
CA THR A 193 1.13 -20.02 -0.41
C THR A 193 2.58 -20.46 -0.22
N ASP A 194 3.43 -20.15 -1.18
CA ASP A 194 4.87 -20.39 -1.09
C ASP A 194 5.55 -19.45 -0.06
N GLU A 195 6.77 -19.79 0.35
CA GLU A 195 7.50 -19.04 1.37
C GLU A 195 7.74 -17.58 0.93
N GLY A 196 7.41 -16.62 1.82
CA GLY A 196 7.44 -15.18 1.53
C GLY A 196 6.14 -14.61 0.94
N THR A 197 5.25 -15.42 0.37
CA THR A 197 3.97 -14.96 -0.18
C THR A 197 2.87 -14.99 0.89
N LEU A 198 2.49 -13.82 1.42
CA LEU A 198 1.44 -13.72 2.45
C LEU A 198 0.02 -13.89 1.87
N ALA A 199 -0.20 -13.25 0.74
CA ALA A 199 -1.40 -13.33 -0.07
C ALA A 199 -1.00 -13.12 -1.55
N TRP A 200 -1.98 -13.17 -2.45
CA TRP A 200 -1.88 -12.66 -3.81
C TRP A 200 -3.28 -12.36 -4.35
N ALA A 201 -3.43 -11.44 -5.30
CA ALA A 201 -4.69 -11.23 -6.02
C ALA A 201 -4.54 -10.80 -7.48
N THR A 202 -5.64 -10.86 -8.24
CA THR A 202 -5.69 -10.47 -9.65
C THR A 202 -7.08 -10.00 -10.09
N ALA A 203 -7.12 -9.22 -11.16
CA ALA A 203 -8.35 -8.91 -11.90
C ALA A 203 -8.74 -10.10 -12.79
N CYS A 204 -10.00 -10.50 -12.76
CA CYS A 204 -10.51 -11.70 -13.42
C CYS A 204 -11.38 -11.37 -14.65
N GLU A 205 -12.36 -10.48 -14.44
CA GLU A 205 -13.30 -10.06 -15.48
C GLU A 205 -13.41 -8.54 -15.47
N LEU A 206 -13.46 -7.96 -16.66
CA LEU A 206 -13.48 -6.51 -16.89
C LEU A 206 -14.82 -6.12 -17.50
N ASP A 207 -15.34 -4.95 -17.17
CA ASP A 207 -16.49 -4.42 -17.88
C ASP A 207 -16.21 -4.30 -19.38
N SER A 208 -17.18 -4.76 -20.17
CA SER A 208 -17.10 -4.85 -21.63
C SER A 208 -16.87 -3.49 -22.30
N ALA A 209 -17.39 -2.40 -21.73
CA ALA A 209 -17.29 -1.05 -22.29
C ALA A 209 -16.10 -0.26 -21.73
N THR A 210 -16.00 -0.13 -20.41
CA THR A 210 -15.02 0.73 -19.71
C THR A 210 -13.67 0.05 -19.44
N LYS A 211 -13.58 -1.28 -19.53
CA LYS A 211 -12.41 -2.11 -19.16
C LYS A 211 -12.01 -2.05 -17.67
N ARG A 212 -12.78 -1.35 -16.84
CA ARG A 212 -12.63 -1.38 -15.37
C ARG A 212 -12.81 -2.82 -14.87
N PRO A 213 -11.96 -3.32 -13.95
CA PRO A 213 -12.21 -4.59 -13.26
C PRO A 213 -13.57 -4.60 -12.56
N THR A 214 -14.33 -5.68 -12.77
CA THR A 214 -15.64 -5.92 -12.15
C THR A 214 -15.67 -7.20 -11.32
N ILE A 215 -14.86 -8.20 -11.66
CA ILE A 215 -14.59 -9.37 -10.82
C ILE A 215 -13.09 -9.49 -10.59
N GLY A 216 -12.69 -9.75 -9.34
CA GLY A 216 -11.33 -10.08 -8.94
C GLY A 216 -11.28 -11.32 -8.06
N HIS A 217 -10.08 -11.84 -7.81
CA HIS A 217 -9.82 -13.00 -6.98
C HIS A 217 -8.60 -12.73 -6.11
N ALA A 218 -8.74 -12.94 -4.80
CA ALA A 218 -7.65 -12.88 -3.83
C ALA A 218 -7.50 -14.22 -3.09
N ASN A 219 -6.26 -14.62 -2.83
CA ASN A 219 -5.92 -15.78 -2.03
C ASN A 219 -5.07 -15.38 -0.82
N PHE A 220 -5.51 -15.72 0.39
CA PHE A 220 -4.77 -15.45 1.63
C PHE A 220 -4.16 -16.73 2.18
N GLY A 221 -2.83 -16.79 2.30
CA GLY A 221 -2.12 -17.98 2.76
C GLY A 221 -2.39 -18.27 4.23
N PRO A 222 -2.96 -19.44 4.61
CA PRO A 222 -3.35 -19.67 6.01
C PRO A 222 -2.18 -19.68 7.00
N ALA A 223 -0.95 -19.89 6.54
CA ALA A 223 0.26 -19.77 7.37
C ALA A 223 0.53 -18.34 7.83
N SER A 224 0.10 -17.34 7.04
CA SER A 224 0.31 -15.91 7.30
C SER A 224 -0.81 -15.29 8.17
N ILE A 225 -1.92 -15.99 8.36
CA ILE A 225 -3.04 -15.57 9.22
C ILE A 225 -2.68 -15.88 10.69
N ALA A 226 -1.75 -15.08 11.21
CA ALA A 226 -1.15 -15.25 12.54
C ALA A 226 -1.80 -14.38 13.62
N TRP A 227 -1.75 -14.87 14.86
CA TRP A 227 -2.24 -14.23 16.08
C TRP A 227 -1.09 -13.59 16.86
N ALA A 228 -1.39 -12.59 17.68
CA ALA A 228 -0.59 -12.31 18.87
C ALA A 228 -1.01 -13.25 20.02
N GLU A 229 -0.07 -13.73 20.84
CA GLU A 229 -0.34 -14.69 21.92
C GLU A 229 -1.26 -14.15 23.03
N ASP A 230 -1.42 -12.82 23.12
CA ASP A 230 -2.32 -12.15 24.05
C ASP A 230 -3.79 -12.13 23.62
N GLY A 231 -4.10 -12.67 22.44
CA GLY A 231 -5.44 -12.66 21.84
C GLY A 231 -5.84 -11.34 21.19
N SER A 232 -4.90 -10.39 21.03
CA SER A 232 -5.15 -9.16 20.29
C SER A 232 -5.10 -9.39 18.78
N TYR A 233 -6.05 -8.80 18.05
CA TYR A 233 -5.91 -8.56 16.62
C TYR A 233 -5.22 -7.21 16.42
N THR A 234 -3.89 -7.20 16.50
CA THR A 234 -3.03 -6.03 16.29
C THR A 234 -2.47 -5.93 14.86
N ASN A 235 -2.84 -6.87 13.98
CA ASN A 235 -2.16 -7.10 12.72
C ASN A 235 -2.62 -6.16 11.60
N ALA A 236 -2.35 -4.86 11.76
CA ALA A 236 -2.56 -3.83 10.73
C ALA A 236 -1.89 -4.21 9.41
N ASN A 237 -0.75 -4.91 9.45
CA ASN A 237 -0.04 -5.42 8.28
C ASN A 237 -0.92 -6.35 7.43
N MET A 238 -1.77 -7.20 8.02
CA MET A 238 -2.68 -8.07 7.26
C MET A 238 -3.83 -7.29 6.62
N ILE A 239 -4.27 -6.17 7.22
CA ILE A 239 -5.20 -5.24 6.55
C ILE A 239 -4.48 -4.52 5.40
N ALA A 240 -3.25 -4.07 5.58
CA ALA A 240 -2.43 -3.47 4.53
C ALA A 240 -2.20 -4.45 3.37
N THR A 241 -1.81 -5.70 3.64
CA THR A 241 -1.75 -6.77 2.63
C THR A 241 -3.10 -6.93 1.90
N ALA A 242 -4.23 -6.99 2.62
CA ALA A 242 -5.53 -7.10 1.97
C ALA A 242 -5.90 -5.87 1.12
N VAL A 243 -5.49 -4.66 1.50
CA VAL A 243 -5.66 -3.44 0.69
C VAL A 243 -4.76 -3.50 -0.56
N HIS A 244 -3.49 -3.87 -0.40
CA HIS A 244 -2.49 -4.04 -1.47
C HIS A 244 -2.97 -5.03 -2.54
N GLU A 245 -3.39 -6.22 -2.12
CA GLU A 245 -3.91 -7.24 -3.03
C GLU A 245 -5.20 -6.80 -3.74
N VAL A 246 -6.13 -6.16 -3.02
CA VAL A 246 -7.37 -5.68 -3.66
C VAL A 246 -7.08 -4.51 -4.60
N LEU A 247 -6.04 -3.71 -4.39
CA LEU A 247 -5.56 -2.72 -5.37
C LEU A 247 -5.04 -3.37 -6.66
N HIS A 248 -4.26 -4.46 -6.58
CA HIS A 248 -3.92 -5.26 -7.76
C HIS A 248 -5.17 -5.77 -8.49
N ALA A 249 -6.15 -6.29 -7.75
CA ALA A 249 -7.40 -6.81 -8.32
C ALA A 249 -8.33 -5.72 -8.90
N LEU A 250 -8.21 -4.47 -8.41
CA LEU A 250 -8.86 -3.27 -8.97
C LEU A 250 -8.06 -2.64 -10.12
N GLY A 251 -6.89 -3.18 -10.47
CA GLY A 251 -6.14 -2.80 -11.68
C GLY A 251 -4.86 -1.99 -11.46
N PHE A 252 -4.34 -1.89 -10.22
CA PHE A 252 -2.97 -1.41 -9.98
C PHE A 252 -1.97 -2.51 -10.37
N THR A 253 -1.62 -2.62 -11.65
CA THR A 253 -0.60 -3.58 -12.11
C THR A 253 -0.12 -3.26 -13.53
N LYS A 254 1.09 -3.73 -13.87
CA LYS A 254 1.81 -3.49 -15.12
C LYS A 254 0.99 -3.71 -16.40
N SER A 255 0.11 -4.72 -16.41
CA SER A 255 -0.73 -5.06 -17.57
C SER A 255 -1.84 -4.03 -17.82
N PHE A 256 -2.26 -3.30 -16.80
CA PHE A 256 -3.26 -2.23 -16.89
C PHE A 256 -2.67 -0.85 -17.09
N PHE A 257 -1.44 -0.58 -16.64
CA PHE A 257 -0.81 0.74 -16.79
C PHE A 257 -0.82 1.22 -18.26
N ASN A 258 -0.52 0.35 -19.23
CA ASN A 258 -0.61 0.67 -20.66
C ASN A 258 -2.06 0.80 -21.22
N THR A 259 -3.08 0.76 -20.35
CA THR A 259 -4.49 1.05 -20.66
C THR A 259 -5.04 2.24 -19.86
N TYR A 260 -4.23 2.83 -18.97
CA TYR A 260 -4.57 4.05 -18.24
C TYR A 260 -4.62 5.23 -19.22
N PHE A 261 -5.83 5.75 -19.46
CA PHE A 261 -6.23 6.63 -20.57
C PHE A 261 -6.10 5.99 -21.98
N ALA A 262 -7.21 5.91 -22.70
CA ALA A 262 -7.24 5.41 -24.08
C ALA A 262 -6.50 6.30 -25.11
N ASP A 263 -6.26 7.57 -24.78
CA ASP A 263 -5.71 8.59 -25.68
C ASP A 263 -4.22 8.92 -25.42
N ALA A 264 -3.59 8.31 -24.41
CA ALA A 264 -2.19 8.57 -24.03
C ALA A 264 -1.31 7.31 -24.24
N PRO A 265 -0.46 7.26 -25.29
CA PRO A 265 0.22 6.03 -25.69
C PRO A 265 1.35 5.54 -24.76
N PHE A 266 1.71 6.32 -23.73
CA PHE A 266 2.82 6.01 -22.82
C PHE A 266 2.49 6.42 -21.37
N ALA A 267 1.76 5.55 -20.66
CA ALA A 267 1.59 5.67 -19.21
C ALA A 267 2.90 5.36 -18.45
N THR A 268 3.75 4.48 -19.00
CA THR A 268 5.08 4.20 -18.48
C THR A 268 6.20 4.61 -19.43
N THR A 269 7.31 5.08 -18.88
CA THR A 269 8.53 5.44 -19.61
C THR A 269 9.77 4.89 -18.92
N THR A 270 10.86 4.68 -19.65
CA THR A 270 12.15 4.23 -19.09
C THR A 270 13.19 5.31 -19.29
N VAL A 271 13.89 5.68 -18.21
CA VAL A 271 14.95 6.70 -18.20
C VAL A 271 16.24 6.13 -17.63
N GLU A 272 17.39 6.61 -18.12
CA GLU A 272 18.69 6.30 -17.52
C GLU A 272 18.94 7.27 -16.36
N MET A 273 19.03 6.76 -15.13
CA MET A 273 19.34 7.54 -13.93
C MET A 273 20.05 6.66 -12.89
N ARG A 274 20.91 7.26 -12.05
CA ARG A 274 21.71 6.53 -11.04
C ARG A 274 22.60 5.40 -11.61
N GLY A 275 22.86 5.40 -12.92
CA GLY A 275 23.58 4.34 -13.62
C GLY A 275 22.78 3.09 -13.95
N LYS A 276 21.44 3.10 -13.78
CA LYS A 276 20.53 2.03 -14.24
C LYS A 276 19.37 2.58 -15.09
N ASN A 277 18.69 1.69 -15.80
CA ASN A 277 17.42 2.00 -16.45
C ASN A 277 16.30 1.91 -15.41
N VAL A 278 15.67 3.04 -15.09
CA VAL A 278 14.52 3.10 -14.16
C VAL A 278 13.24 3.24 -14.97
N THR A 279 12.21 2.48 -14.63
CA THR A 279 10.88 2.61 -15.24
C THR A 279 10.01 3.48 -14.34
N LEU A 280 9.29 4.43 -14.94
CA LEU A 280 8.40 5.36 -14.24
C LEU A 280 6.96 5.15 -14.70
N LEU A 281 5.98 5.30 -13.81
CA LEU A 281 4.60 5.62 -14.19
C LEU A 281 4.49 7.14 -14.29
N ASN A 282 4.36 7.65 -15.52
CA ASN A 282 4.44 9.08 -15.88
C ASN A 282 3.08 9.68 -16.28
N THR A 283 1.98 9.10 -15.83
CA THR A 283 0.63 9.63 -16.03
C THR A 283 0.44 10.97 -15.30
N SER A 284 -0.53 11.78 -15.74
CA SER A 284 -0.60 13.20 -15.39
C SER A 284 -0.77 13.50 -13.90
N THR A 285 -1.60 12.73 -13.18
CA THR A 285 -1.78 12.94 -11.73
C THR A 285 -0.58 12.39 -10.96
N VAL A 286 -0.06 11.22 -11.36
CA VAL A 286 1.12 10.59 -10.72
C VAL A 286 2.36 11.48 -10.85
N ALA A 287 2.61 12.09 -12.01
CA ALA A 287 3.71 13.03 -12.20
C ALA A 287 3.54 14.30 -11.35
N ALA A 288 2.33 14.85 -11.23
CA ALA A 288 2.06 16.00 -10.36
C ALA A 288 2.28 15.67 -8.87
N VAL A 289 1.83 14.49 -8.41
CA VAL A 289 2.08 14.00 -7.05
C VAL A 289 3.58 13.80 -6.80
N ALA A 290 4.32 13.20 -7.74
CA ALA A 290 5.77 13.04 -7.63
C ALA A 290 6.48 14.40 -7.48
N GLN A 291 6.10 15.39 -8.29
CA GLN A 291 6.69 16.74 -8.24
C GLN A 291 6.42 17.44 -6.90
N GLN A 292 5.20 17.30 -6.37
CA GLN A 292 4.81 17.87 -5.08
C GLN A 292 5.46 17.13 -3.90
N TYR A 293 5.35 15.81 -3.84
CA TYR A 293 5.78 14.99 -2.70
C TYR A 293 7.30 15.03 -2.51
N PHE A 294 8.09 14.91 -3.59
CA PHE A 294 9.54 14.99 -3.52
C PHE A 294 10.07 16.43 -3.53
N ASN A 295 9.22 17.47 -3.60
CA ASN A 295 9.61 18.86 -3.83
C ASN A 295 10.61 18.99 -5.01
N CYS A 296 10.25 18.39 -6.14
CA CYS A 296 11.10 18.28 -7.33
C CYS A 296 10.29 18.52 -8.60
N SER A 297 10.27 19.75 -9.10
CA SER A 297 9.55 20.12 -10.35
C SER A 297 10.08 19.44 -11.62
N ALA A 298 11.20 18.73 -11.54
CA ALA A 298 11.76 17.91 -12.62
C ALA A 298 11.38 16.42 -12.51
N ALA A 299 10.63 15.99 -11.48
CA ALA A 299 10.15 14.62 -11.36
C ALA A 299 9.18 14.29 -12.51
N LEU A 300 9.39 13.16 -13.18
CA LEU A 300 8.66 12.76 -14.39
C LEU A 300 7.49 11.80 -14.11
N GLY A 301 7.42 11.22 -12.91
CA GLY A 301 6.50 10.16 -12.54
C GLY A 301 6.90 9.51 -11.21
N GLY A 302 6.14 8.48 -10.79
CA GLY A 302 6.54 7.60 -9.69
C GLY A 302 7.46 6.49 -10.21
N GLU A 303 8.56 6.19 -9.52
CA GLU A 303 9.46 5.09 -9.88
C GLU A 303 8.76 3.75 -9.62
N LEU A 304 8.76 2.86 -10.61
CA LEU A 304 8.21 1.51 -10.52
C LEU A 304 9.33 0.50 -10.23
N GLU A 305 9.04 -0.42 -9.32
CA GLU A 305 9.96 -1.44 -8.82
C GLU A 305 10.59 -2.25 -9.98
N ASP A 306 11.92 -2.29 -10.05
CA ASP A 306 12.65 -3.03 -11.09
C ASP A 306 13.29 -4.34 -10.60
N GLU A 307 13.21 -4.62 -9.30
CA GLU A 307 13.66 -5.89 -8.71
C GLU A 307 12.54 -6.95 -8.58
N GLY A 308 12.96 -8.22 -8.41
CA GLY A 308 12.07 -9.36 -8.19
C GLY A 308 11.58 -10.09 -9.45
N ALA A 309 10.57 -10.95 -9.26
CA ALA A 309 10.02 -11.80 -10.32
C ALA A 309 9.03 -11.05 -11.24
N ALA A 310 8.61 -11.70 -12.33
CA ALA A 310 7.75 -11.10 -13.37
C ALA A 310 6.36 -10.63 -12.90
N GLY A 311 5.90 -11.03 -11.71
CA GLY A 311 4.70 -10.46 -11.06
C GLY A 311 4.97 -9.15 -10.30
N SER A 312 6.17 -8.99 -9.75
CA SER A 312 6.58 -7.81 -8.96
C SER A 312 7.10 -6.67 -9.83
N ALA A 313 8.06 -6.96 -10.70
CA ALA A 313 8.82 -5.94 -11.41
C ALA A 313 7.94 -5.13 -12.39
N GLY A 314 7.66 -3.87 -12.05
CA GLY A 314 6.77 -2.96 -12.76
C GLY A 314 5.30 -3.01 -12.34
N SER A 315 4.93 -3.74 -11.27
CA SER A 315 3.59 -3.75 -10.67
C SER A 315 3.51 -3.04 -9.31
N HIS A 316 4.66 -2.62 -8.77
CA HIS A 316 4.83 -1.96 -7.48
C HIS A 316 5.55 -0.62 -7.64
N TRP A 317 5.49 0.25 -6.62
CA TRP A 317 6.39 1.39 -6.50
C TRP A 317 7.79 0.94 -6.05
N ASP A 318 8.85 1.57 -6.57
CA ASP A 318 10.24 1.31 -6.18
C ASP A 318 10.44 1.63 -4.68
N ARG A 319 10.77 0.60 -3.90
CA ARG A 319 10.96 0.69 -2.43
C ARG A 319 12.05 1.71 -2.05
N ARG A 320 13.02 1.99 -2.91
CA ARG A 320 14.10 2.96 -2.69
C ARG A 320 13.56 4.37 -2.40
N VAL A 321 12.46 4.75 -3.05
CA VAL A 321 11.85 6.10 -2.97
C VAL A 321 10.52 6.14 -2.21
N LEU A 322 9.78 5.03 -2.16
CA LEU A 322 8.44 4.95 -1.59
C LEU A 322 8.29 3.82 -0.54
N ALA A 323 9.32 3.60 0.27
CA ALA A 323 9.47 2.43 1.16
C ALA A 323 8.29 2.07 2.10
N ASN A 324 7.47 3.05 2.52
CA ASN A 324 6.32 2.82 3.42
C ASN A 324 4.96 2.83 2.68
N GLU A 325 4.96 3.04 1.37
CA GLU A 325 3.75 3.15 0.54
C GLU A 325 3.07 1.79 0.37
N MET A 326 1.74 1.75 0.46
CA MET A 326 0.91 0.54 0.37
C MET A 326 1.31 -0.42 -0.76
N MET A 327 1.65 0.10 -1.94
CA MET A 327 2.02 -0.66 -3.14
C MET A 327 3.53 -0.77 -3.38
N ALA A 328 4.38 -0.50 -2.38
CA ALA A 328 5.76 -0.98 -2.38
C ALA A 328 5.80 -2.51 -2.11
N PRO A 329 6.79 -3.26 -2.62
CA PRO A 329 6.78 -4.73 -2.55
C PRO A 329 6.98 -5.31 -1.13
N ALA A 330 7.46 -4.51 -0.16
CA ALA A 330 7.65 -4.95 1.22
C ALA A 330 7.71 -3.76 2.20
N GLY A 331 7.00 -3.88 3.33
CA GLY A 331 6.99 -2.87 4.40
C GLY A 331 5.97 -1.73 4.22
N GLY A 332 5.26 -1.70 3.09
CA GLY A 332 4.19 -0.75 2.81
C GLY A 332 2.98 -0.91 3.73
N ILE A 333 2.55 0.21 4.34
CA ILE A 333 1.32 0.25 5.16
C ILE A 333 0.47 1.51 4.96
N TYR A 334 0.98 2.54 4.28
CA TYR A 334 0.31 3.83 4.11
C TYR A 334 -0.22 4.02 2.68
N LEU A 335 -1.52 4.25 2.53
CA LEU A 335 -2.16 4.52 1.24
C LEU A 335 -1.89 5.96 0.82
N SER A 336 -0.95 6.19 -0.10
CA SER A 336 -0.54 7.54 -0.47
C SER A 336 -1.28 8.11 -1.69
N ASN A 337 -1.09 9.41 -1.87
CA ASN A 337 -1.43 10.14 -3.09
C ASN A 337 -0.84 9.51 -4.36
N PHE A 338 0.27 8.76 -4.33
CA PHE A 338 0.80 8.09 -5.54
C PHE A 338 -0.13 6.99 -6.02
N THR A 339 -0.48 6.06 -5.12
CA THR A 339 -1.41 4.96 -5.41
C THR A 339 -2.79 5.51 -5.77
N LEU A 340 -3.29 6.51 -5.05
CA LEU A 340 -4.55 7.17 -5.41
C LEU A 340 -4.50 7.88 -6.77
N ALA A 341 -3.38 8.54 -7.11
CA ALA A 341 -3.19 9.17 -8.41
C ALA A 341 -3.14 8.17 -9.55
N ALA A 342 -2.49 7.02 -9.37
CA ALA A 342 -2.48 5.94 -10.35
C ALA A 342 -3.89 5.35 -10.54
N MET A 343 -4.61 5.09 -9.45
CA MET A 343 -6.00 4.63 -9.51
C MET A 343 -6.94 5.65 -10.17
N GLN A 344 -6.70 6.96 -10.01
CA GLN A 344 -7.42 7.99 -10.76
C GLN A 344 -7.03 8.04 -12.24
N ASP A 345 -5.73 8.00 -12.55
CA ASP A 345 -5.20 8.05 -13.92
C ASP A 345 -5.59 6.80 -14.75
N SER A 346 -6.05 5.72 -14.11
CA SER A 346 -6.73 4.61 -14.81
C SER A 346 -8.00 5.03 -15.55
N GLY A 347 -8.64 6.14 -15.16
CA GLY A 347 -9.96 6.56 -15.61
C GLY A 347 -11.12 5.75 -15.01
N PHE A 348 -10.85 4.56 -14.47
CA PHE A 348 -11.84 3.67 -13.84
C PHE A 348 -12.42 4.26 -12.55
N TYR A 349 -11.60 5.00 -11.80
CA TYR A 349 -11.92 5.57 -10.49
C TYR A 349 -11.73 7.08 -10.49
N THR A 350 -12.33 7.76 -9.52
CA THR A 350 -11.92 9.10 -9.08
C THR A 350 -11.43 8.97 -7.64
N ALA A 351 -10.27 9.52 -7.35
CA ALA A 351 -9.64 9.37 -6.04
C ALA A 351 -10.19 10.40 -5.04
N ASN A 352 -10.46 9.93 -3.82
CA ASN A 352 -10.63 10.79 -2.66
C ASN A 352 -9.26 10.98 -1.98
N PHE A 353 -8.48 11.97 -2.42
CA PHE A 353 -7.17 12.28 -1.83
C PHE A 353 -7.22 12.70 -0.35
N SER A 354 -8.41 13.03 0.18
CA SER A 354 -8.58 13.25 1.63
C SER A 354 -8.55 11.95 2.46
N ALA A 355 -8.52 10.78 1.81
CA ALA A 355 -8.30 9.48 2.44
C ALA A 355 -6.84 9.00 2.38
N ALA A 356 -5.90 9.83 1.91
CA ALA A 356 -4.49 9.49 1.85
C ALA A 356 -3.78 9.63 3.20
N ASP A 357 -2.90 8.69 3.51
CA ASP A 357 -2.02 8.69 4.70
C ASP A 357 -0.82 9.65 4.57
N ASP A 358 -0.70 10.40 3.48
CA ASP A 358 0.36 11.38 3.18
C ASP A 358 0.80 12.30 4.34
N PRO A 359 -0.06 12.73 5.29
CA PRO A 359 0.37 13.47 6.48
C PRO A 359 1.31 12.68 7.41
N ALA A 360 1.21 11.34 7.43
CA ALA A 360 2.06 10.44 8.22
C ALA A 360 3.29 9.93 7.45
N ILE A 361 3.29 9.94 6.12
CA ILE A 361 4.45 9.48 5.33
C ILE A 361 5.52 10.57 5.30
N ALA A 362 6.66 10.28 5.93
CA ALA A 362 7.82 11.18 5.98
C ALA A 362 8.99 10.74 5.08
N PHE A 363 9.02 9.49 4.60
CA PHE A 363 10.15 8.97 3.82
C PHE A 363 10.16 9.54 2.39
N GLY A 364 11.29 10.10 1.96
CA GLY A 364 11.46 10.76 0.66
C GLY A 364 10.76 12.13 0.52
N LYS A 365 9.86 12.48 1.44
CA LYS A 365 9.07 13.72 1.38
C LYS A 365 9.97 14.95 1.47
N ASP A 366 9.71 15.92 0.59
CA ASP A 366 10.47 17.16 0.43
C ASP A 366 11.98 16.99 0.14
N ALA A 367 12.47 15.76 -0.16
CA ALA A 367 13.89 15.44 -0.25
C ALA A 367 14.63 15.98 -1.49
N GLY A 368 13.90 16.60 -2.44
CA GLY A 368 14.43 17.28 -3.62
C GLY A 368 14.90 16.34 -4.73
N CYS A 369 15.21 16.91 -5.89
CA CYS A 369 15.62 16.14 -7.07
C CYS A 369 16.91 15.33 -6.89
N GLY A 370 17.76 15.67 -5.91
CA GLY A 370 18.96 14.89 -5.57
C GLY A 370 18.60 13.48 -5.07
N PHE A 371 17.55 13.35 -4.25
CA PHE A 371 17.06 12.07 -3.75
C PHE A 371 16.59 11.13 -4.87
N LEU A 372 16.03 11.67 -5.96
CA LEU A 372 15.66 10.88 -7.13
C LEU A 372 16.89 10.55 -8.00
N ASN A 373 17.67 11.57 -8.38
CA ASN A 373 18.67 11.44 -9.45
C ASN A 373 20.02 10.84 -9.01
N ALA A 374 20.38 10.91 -7.72
CA ALA A 374 21.66 10.43 -7.21
C ALA A 374 21.59 9.02 -6.59
N SER A 375 22.71 8.31 -6.59
CA SER A 375 22.86 7.05 -5.85
C SER A 375 22.90 7.31 -4.34
N CYS A 376 22.41 6.35 -3.54
CA CYS A 376 22.43 6.45 -2.09
C CYS A 376 23.88 6.57 -1.58
N ASN A 377 24.07 7.26 -0.44
CA ASN A 377 25.38 7.48 0.19
C ASN A 377 26.43 8.29 -0.63
N THR A 378 26.03 8.94 -1.73
CA THR A 378 26.89 9.95 -2.39
C THR A 378 26.91 11.24 -1.58
N THR A 379 28.10 11.84 -1.42
CA THR A 379 28.29 13.15 -0.77
C THR A 379 27.86 14.34 -1.65
N GLU A 380 27.39 14.08 -2.87
CA GLU A 380 27.06 15.08 -3.89
C GLU A 380 25.59 15.51 -3.79
N GLY A 381 25.29 16.19 -2.68
CA GLY A 381 24.04 16.88 -2.41
C GLY A 381 24.33 18.06 -1.48
N GLY A 382 24.60 19.23 -2.08
CA GLY A 382 25.05 20.44 -1.39
C GLY A 382 24.03 21.58 -1.40
#